data_AF-A0A2K1QL86-F1
#
_entry.id   AF-A0A2K1QL86-F1
#
_cell.length_a   1.000
_cell.length_b   1.000
_cell.length_c   1.000
_cell.angle_alpha   90.00
_cell.angle_beta   90.00
_cell.angle_gamma   90.00
#
_symmetry.space_group_name_H-M   'P 1'
#
loop_
_entity.id
_entity.type
_entity.pdbx_description
1 polymer ?
#
loop_
_entity_poly.entity_id
_entity_poly.type
_entity_poly.pdbx_seq_one_letter_code
_entity_poly.pdbx_strand_id
1 'polypeptide(L)'
;MQLGMQLDFQGVLLLMWGATVPLIYYGFICDPNLRWIYWGVQSSLAIAASAFTLQPNFKDPSLKMLRALTFGGFACSSLVPIIHAIARYGWEVQMKRMGLVWVFATLAFNTVGATAYAFKFPEATFPRTFDIFGCSHQILHLAVICAGLTHMVGILQAFDFLHDNGNTCPQLA
;
A
#
# COMPACT_ATOMS: atom_id res chain seq x y z
N MET A 1 -22.16 -5.69 -15.71
CA MET A 1 -20.77 -5.17 -15.58
C MET A 1 -20.56 -4.19 -14.41
N GLN A 2 -21.56 -3.91 -13.56
CA GLN A 2 -21.40 -2.95 -12.46
C GLN A 2 -20.75 -3.53 -11.19
N LEU A 3 -21.01 -4.80 -10.88
CA LEU A 3 -20.47 -5.48 -9.69
C LEU A 3 -18.96 -5.72 -9.80
N GLY A 4 -18.46 -6.08 -10.99
CA GLY A 4 -17.03 -6.37 -11.19
C GLY A 4 -16.10 -5.21 -10.86
N MET A 5 -16.42 -3.98 -11.28
CA MET A 5 -15.62 -2.80 -10.94
C MET A 5 -15.67 -2.47 -9.45
N GLN A 6 -16.80 -2.70 -8.78
CA GLN A 6 -16.90 -2.49 -7.34
C GLN A 6 -16.04 -3.49 -6.59
N LEU A 7 -16.07 -4.76 -6.99
CA LEU A 7 -15.21 -5.80 -6.41
C LEU A 7 -13.73 -5.53 -6.66
N ASP A 8 -13.36 -4.99 -7.82
CA ASP A 8 -11.98 -4.56 -8.11
C ASP A 8 -11.50 -3.48 -7.12
N PHE A 9 -12.29 -2.43 -6.90
CA PHE A 9 -11.98 -1.39 -5.91
C PHE A 9 -11.88 -1.94 -4.48
N GLN A 10 -12.78 -2.84 -4.10
CA GLN A 10 -12.71 -3.50 -2.80
C GLN A 10 -11.45 -4.36 -2.66
N GLY A 11 -11.07 -5.09 -3.72
CA GLY A 11 -9.86 -5.90 -3.75
C GLY A 11 -8.61 -5.05 -3.54
N VAL A 12 -8.47 -3.94 -4.26
CA VAL A 12 -7.36 -2.99 -4.08
C VAL A 12 -7.33 -2.45 -2.65
N LEU A 13 -8.48 -2.06 -2.11
CA LEU A 13 -8.57 -1.49 -0.76
C LEU A 13 -8.23 -2.51 0.33
N LEU A 14 -8.70 -3.75 0.19
CA LEU A 14 -8.37 -4.85 1.09
C LEU A 14 -6.87 -5.17 1.03
N LEU A 15 -6.26 -5.17 -0.16
CA LEU A 15 -4.83 -5.36 -0.32
C LEU A 15 -4.03 -4.23 0.36
N MET A 16 -4.42 -2.97 0.15
CA MET A 16 -3.76 -1.82 0.78
C MET A 16 -3.89 -1.86 2.30
N TRP A 17 -5.09 -2.07 2.83
CA TRP A 17 -5.32 -2.18 4.27
C TRP A 17 -4.55 -3.37 4.87
N GLY A 18 -4.65 -4.55 4.25
CA GLY A 18 -3.98 -5.76 4.70
C GLY A 18 -2.46 -5.60 4.77
N ALA A 19 -1.85 -4.89 3.81
CA ALA A 19 -0.42 -4.57 3.81
C ALA A 19 -0.01 -3.64 4.97
N THR A 20 -0.90 -2.75 5.44
CA THR A 20 -0.59 -1.89 6.60
C THR A 20 -0.55 -2.64 7.93
N VAL A 21 -1.30 -3.75 8.06
CA VAL A 21 -1.40 -4.50 9.32
C VAL A 21 -0.05 -5.02 9.82
N PRO A 22 0.72 -5.83 9.05
CA PRO A 22 2.03 -6.31 9.48
C PRO A 22 3.06 -5.18 9.55
N LEU A 23 2.96 -4.17 8.67
CA LEU A 23 3.87 -3.03 8.69
C LEU A 23 3.78 -2.25 10.00
N ILE A 24 2.55 -2.00 10.49
CA ILE A 24 2.32 -1.35 11.79
C ILE A 24 2.72 -2.27 12.95
N TYR A 25 2.46 -3.58 12.84
CA TYR A 25 2.86 -4.56 13.86
C TYR A 25 4.37 -4.53 14.09
N TYR A 26 5.16 -4.68 13.02
CA TYR A 26 6.62 -4.68 13.09
C TYR A 26 7.19 -3.29 13.34
N GLY A 27 6.53 -2.24 12.84
CA GLY A 27 6.90 -0.85 13.09
C GLY A 27 6.73 -0.42 14.54
N PHE A 28 5.78 -0.98 15.29
CA PHE A 28 5.51 -0.63 16.69
C PHE A 28 5.53 -1.86 17.60
N ILE A 29 6.57 -2.69 17.49
CA ILE A 29 6.63 -3.92 18.30
C ILE A 29 6.69 -3.63 19.81
N CYS A 30 7.31 -2.50 20.17
CA CYS A 30 7.57 -2.09 21.55
C CYS A 30 6.44 -1.28 22.19
N ASP A 31 5.56 -0.67 21.39
CA ASP A 31 4.50 0.22 21.88
C ASP A 31 3.12 -0.31 21.43
N PRO A 32 2.46 -1.18 22.21
CA PRO A 32 1.17 -1.77 21.82
C PRO A 32 0.06 -0.73 21.70
N ASN A 33 0.10 0.34 22.49
CA ASN A 33 -0.89 1.42 22.42
C ASN A 33 -0.85 2.15 21.06
N LEU A 34 0.35 2.49 20.57
CA LEU A 34 0.52 3.12 19.26
C LEU A 34 0.07 2.19 18.14
N ARG A 35 0.37 0.89 18.26
CA ARG A 35 -0.10 -0.13 17.31
C ARG A 35 -1.62 -0.14 17.17
N TRP A 36 -2.35 -0.19 18.29
CA TRP A 36 -3.82 -0.18 18.29
C TRP A 36 -4.40 1.11 17.71
N ILE A 37 -3.81 2.26 18.05
CA ILE A 37 -4.22 3.56 17.49
C ILE A 37 -4.08 3.55 15.96
N TYR A 38 -2.91 3.16 15.44
CA TYR A 38 -2.67 3.16 14.00
C TYR A 38 -3.53 2.13 13.25
N TRP A 39 -3.74 0.94 13.81
CA TRP A 39 -4.67 -0.03 13.24
C TRP A 39 -6.11 0.51 13.23
N GLY A 40 -6.56 1.18 14.29
CA GLY A 40 -7.87 1.80 14.35
C GLY A 40 -8.05 2.91 13.30
N VAL A 41 -7.05 3.79 13.15
CA VAL A 41 -7.06 4.85 12.13
C VAL A 41 -7.08 4.24 10.73
N GLN A 42 -6.22 3.27 10.42
CA GLN A 42 -6.19 2.66 9.09
C GLN A 42 -7.45 1.86 8.77
N SER A 43 -8.01 1.16 9.76
CA SER A 43 -9.24 0.41 9.56
C SER A 43 -10.44 1.34 9.36
N SER A 44 -10.52 2.44 10.10
CA SER A 44 -11.60 3.43 9.90
C SER A 44 -11.52 4.12 8.53
N LEU A 45 -10.31 4.49 8.08
CA LEU A 45 -10.09 5.01 6.74
C LEU A 45 -10.44 3.99 5.64
N ALA A 46 -10.08 2.71 5.83
CA ALA A 46 -10.43 1.64 4.90
C ALA A 46 -11.95 1.42 4.83
N ILE A 47 -12.64 1.40 5.96
CA ILE A 47 -14.11 1.27 5.99
C ILE A 47 -14.77 2.46 5.30
N ALA A 48 -14.30 3.68 5.56
CA ALA A 48 -14.81 4.88 4.90
C ALA A 48 -14.61 4.80 3.38
N ALA A 49 -13.39 4.51 2.92
CA ALA A 49 -13.08 4.33 1.50
C ALA A 49 -13.89 3.20 0.84
N SER A 50 -14.15 2.11 1.57
CA SER A 50 -14.97 0.99 1.12
C SER A 50 -16.41 1.45 0.91
N ALA A 51 -16.99 2.16 1.89
CA ALA A 51 -18.35 2.69 1.77
C ALA A 51 -18.48 3.67 0.59
N PHE A 52 -17.49 4.54 0.36
CA PHE A 52 -17.47 5.44 -0.78
C PHE A 52 -17.42 4.69 -2.13
N THR A 53 -16.56 3.68 -2.25
CA THR A 53 -16.37 2.93 -3.50
C THR A 53 -17.55 2.02 -3.86
N LEU A 54 -18.38 1.65 -2.88
CA LEU A 54 -19.62 0.88 -3.12
C LEU A 54 -20.78 1.73 -3.64
N GLN A 55 -20.71 3.06 -3.56
CA GLN A 55 -21.80 3.91 -4.05
C GLN A 55 -22.02 3.76 -5.57
N PRO A 56 -23.27 3.67 -6.04
CA PRO A 56 -23.57 3.43 -7.45
C PRO A 56 -23.08 4.57 -8.37
N ASN A 57 -23.05 5.80 -7.86
CA ASN A 57 -22.60 6.99 -8.59
C ASN A 57 -21.08 7.06 -8.76
N PHE A 58 -20.32 6.26 -8.00
CA PHE A 58 -18.84 6.28 -7.98
C PHE A 58 -18.19 5.83 -9.31
N LYS A 59 -19.01 5.43 -10.27
CA LYS A 59 -18.64 5.01 -11.63
C LYS A 59 -18.53 6.21 -12.59
N ASP A 60 -19.12 7.35 -12.24
CA ASP A 60 -19.13 8.53 -13.10
C ASP A 60 -17.69 8.98 -13.42
N PRO A 61 -17.35 9.21 -14.71
CA PRO A 61 -16.05 9.74 -15.11
C PRO A 61 -15.66 11.05 -14.41
N SER A 62 -16.64 11.85 -13.99
CA SER A 62 -16.43 13.08 -13.20
C SER A 62 -15.79 12.82 -11.83
N LEU A 63 -16.03 11.66 -11.23
CA LEU A 63 -15.49 11.27 -9.92
C LEU A 63 -14.09 10.64 -9.99
N LYS A 64 -13.43 10.66 -11.17
CA LYS A 64 -12.06 10.14 -11.32
C LYS A 64 -11.06 10.75 -10.33
N MET A 65 -11.21 12.05 -10.04
CA MET A 65 -10.37 12.76 -9.08
C MET A 65 -10.66 12.31 -7.65
N LEU A 66 -11.94 12.13 -7.30
CA LEU A 66 -12.34 11.62 -5.99
C LEU A 66 -11.76 10.21 -5.75
N ARG A 67 -11.82 9.33 -6.76
CA ARG A 67 -11.17 8.01 -6.71
C ARG A 67 -9.67 8.11 -6.41
N ALA A 68 -8.97 8.94 -7.18
CA ALA A 68 -7.54 9.14 -6.99
C ALA A 68 -7.21 9.70 -5.59
N LEU A 69 -8.03 10.63 -5.08
CA LEU A 69 -7.88 11.18 -3.73
C LEU A 69 -8.17 10.15 -2.64
N THR A 70 -9.17 9.28 -2.81
CA THR A 70 -9.48 8.23 -1.83
C THR A 70 -8.33 7.24 -1.69
N PHE A 71 -7.86 6.65 -2.79
CA PHE A 71 -6.75 5.68 -2.75
C PHE A 71 -5.41 6.34 -2.46
N GLY A 72 -5.13 7.50 -3.07
CA GLY A 72 -3.91 8.26 -2.82
C GLY A 72 -3.82 8.77 -1.38
N GLY A 73 -4.94 9.26 -0.82
CA GLY A 73 -5.03 9.68 0.56
C GLY A 73 -4.80 8.53 1.55
N PHE A 74 -5.39 7.35 1.29
CA PHE A 74 -5.12 6.16 2.07
C PHE A 74 -3.63 5.78 2.04
N ALA A 75 -3.03 5.75 0.83
CA ALA A 75 -1.61 5.47 0.65
C ALA A 75 -0.73 6.47 1.41
N CYS A 76 -0.98 7.78 1.29
CA CYS A 76 -0.26 8.81 2.04
C CYS A 76 -0.41 8.64 3.55
N SER A 77 -1.59 8.29 4.04
CA SER A 77 -1.81 8.04 5.47
C SER A 77 -0.98 6.86 5.99
N SER A 78 -0.74 5.85 5.14
CA SER A 78 0.05 4.66 5.50
C SER A 78 1.55 4.96 5.68
N LEU A 79 2.03 6.09 5.15
CA LEU A 79 3.42 6.53 5.36
C LEU A 79 3.63 7.13 6.76
N VAL A 80 2.59 7.70 7.38
CA VAL A 80 2.65 8.30 8.72
C VAL A 80 3.18 7.33 9.78
N PRO A 81 2.64 6.10 9.96
CA PRO A 81 3.18 5.16 10.94
C PRO A 81 4.63 4.74 10.63
N ILE A 82 5.03 4.68 9.35
CA ILE A 82 6.42 4.34 8.98
C ILE A 82 7.37 5.45 9.43
N ILE A 83 7.05 6.70 9.09
CA ILE A 83 7.85 7.87 9.45
C ILE A 83 7.93 8.00 10.97
N HIS A 84 6.81 7.83 11.67
CA HIS A 84 6.78 7.89 13.14
C HIS A 84 7.60 6.75 13.77
N ALA A 85 7.51 5.52 13.27
CA ALA A 85 8.34 4.40 13.76
C ALA A 85 9.83 4.67 13.57
N ILE A 86 10.24 5.20 12.41
CA ILE A 86 11.63 5.58 12.12
C ILE A 86 12.10 6.68 13.09
N ALA A 87 11.29 7.71 13.31
CA ALA A 87 11.63 8.81 14.22
C ALA A 87 11.77 8.34 15.68
N ARG A 88 10.98 7.35 16.10
CA ARG A 88 10.96 6.85 17.49
C ARG A 88 12.04 5.81 17.79
N TYR A 89 12.30 4.88 16.87
CA TYR A 89 13.18 3.73 17.12
C TYR A 89 14.52 3.80 16.35
N GLY A 90 14.70 4.82 15.52
CA GLY A 90 15.89 5.02 14.71
C GLY A 90 15.86 4.27 13.37
N TRP A 91 16.55 4.85 12.39
CA TRP A 91 16.61 4.35 11.02
C TRP A 91 17.20 2.95 10.92
N GLU A 92 18.35 2.69 11.53
CA GLU A 92 19.06 1.41 11.39
C GLU A 92 18.27 0.20 11.89
N VAL A 93 17.58 0.36 13.01
CA VAL A 93 16.72 -0.69 13.57
C VAL A 93 15.50 -0.90 12.68
N GLN A 94 14.83 0.18 12.24
CA GLN A 94 13.64 0.04 11.39
C GLN A 94 13.96 -0.53 10.01
N MET A 95 15.14 -0.25 9.45
CA MET A 95 15.58 -0.81 8.17
C MET A 95 15.52 -2.34 8.17
N LYS A 96 15.90 -2.97 9.29
CA LYS A 96 15.83 -4.43 9.47
C LYS A 96 14.46 -4.88 9.94
N ARG A 97 13.90 -4.21 10.95
CA ARG A 97 12.66 -4.60 11.63
C ARG A 97 11.42 -4.51 10.75
N MET A 98 11.36 -3.55 9.83
CA MET A 98 10.21 -3.38 8.92
C MET A 98 10.52 -3.83 7.49
N GLY A 99 11.75 -4.31 7.22
CA GLY A 99 12.19 -4.63 5.86
C GLY A 99 12.10 -3.43 4.91
N LEU A 100 12.49 -2.22 5.36
CA LEU A 100 12.22 -0.97 4.64
C LEU A 100 12.75 -0.93 3.20
N VAL A 101 13.85 -1.64 2.90
CA VAL A 101 14.35 -1.78 1.52
C VAL A 101 13.26 -2.32 0.59
N TRP A 102 12.56 -3.36 1.03
CA TRP A 102 11.48 -3.99 0.29
C TRP A 102 10.20 -3.17 0.31
N VAL A 103 9.96 -2.40 1.36
CA VAL A 103 8.86 -1.41 1.41
C VAL A 103 9.09 -0.32 0.35
N PHE A 104 10.31 0.19 0.20
CA PHE A 104 10.64 1.14 -0.86
C PHE A 104 10.55 0.51 -2.26
N ALA A 105 10.96 -0.75 -2.43
CA ALA A 105 10.75 -1.47 -3.68
C ALA A 105 9.25 -1.62 -4.01
N THR A 106 8.43 -1.95 -3.02
CA THR A 106 6.96 -2.03 -3.13
C THR A 106 6.38 -0.69 -3.57
N LEU A 107 6.82 0.41 -2.95
CA LEU A 107 6.42 1.76 -3.33
C LEU A 107 6.83 2.08 -4.76
N ALA A 108 8.06 1.77 -5.16
CA ALA A 108 8.56 2.02 -6.50
C ALA A 108 7.73 1.27 -7.57
N PHE A 109 7.46 -0.03 -7.38
CA PHE A 109 6.61 -0.79 -8.29
C PHE A 109 5.20 -0.20 -8.39
N ASN A 110 4.56 0.10 -7.27
CA ASN A 110 3.23 0.73 -7.26
C ASN A 110 3.23 2.10 -7.95
N THR A 111 4.27 2.93 -7.75
CA THR A 111 4.40 4.23 -8.43
C THR A 111 4.58 4.06 -9.93
N VAL A 112 5.40 3.11 -10.39
CA VAL A 112 5.57 2.82 -11.82
C VAL A 112 4.24 2.36 -12.45
N GLY A 113 3.54 1.42 -11.81
CA GLY A 113 2.24 0.95 -12.29
C GLY A 113 1.18 2.06 -12.34
N ALA A 114 1.07 2.85 -11.26
CA ALA A 114 0.12 3.95 -11.16
C ALA A 114 0.39 5.06 -12.17
N THR A 115 1.66 5.42 -12.39
CA THR A 115 2.05 6.45 -13.37
C THR A 115 1.79 5.98 -14.79
N ALA A 116 2.16 4.75 -15.14
CA ALA A 116 1.84 4.16 -16.44
C ALA A 116 0.33 4.20 -16.72
N TYR A 117 -0.49 3.78 -15.74
CA TYR A 117 -1.95 3.80 -15.85
C TYR A 117 -2.56 5.20 -15.93
N ALA A 118 -1.99 6.17 -15.22
CA ALA A 118 -2.46 7.56 -15.21
C ALA A 118 -2.18 8.26 -16.55
N PHE A 119 -0.99 8.06 -17.10
CA PHE A 119 -0.59 8.64 -18.39
C PHE A 119 -1.05 7.82 -19.60
N LYS A 120 -1.64 6.64 -19.37
CA LYS A 120 -2.01 5.69 -20.44
C LYS A 120 -0.82 5.34 -21.33
N PHE A 121 0.37 5.22 -20.73
CA PHE A 121 1.58 4.84 -21.44
C PHE A 121 1.72 3.31 -21.42
N PRO A 122 2.02 2.65 -22.55
CA PRO A 122 2.45 3.21 -23.84
C PRO A 122 1.34 3.49 -24.89
N GLU A 123 0.08 3.10 -24.64
CA GLU A 123 -0.98 3.16 -25.65
C GLU A 123 -1.37 4.58 -26.10
N ALA A 124 -1.15 5.59 -25.26
CA ALA A 124 -1.33 6.99 -25.62
C ALA A 124 -0.26 7.49 -26.60
N THR A 125 0.95 6.90 -26.57
CA THR A 125 2.07 7.27 -27.44
C THR A 125 2.04 6.48 -28.74
N PHE A 126 1.67 5.20 -28.69
CA PHE A 126 1.61 4.32 -29.85
C PHE A 126 0.18 3.77 -30.01
N PRO A 127 -0.70 4.50 -30.72
CA PRO A 127 -2.08 4.08 -30.88
C PRO A 127 -2.17 2.80 -31.73
N ARG A 128 -3.08 1.89 -31.36
CA ARG A 128 -3.36 0.61 -32.02
C ARG A 128 -2.26 -0.45 -31.99
N THR A 129 -1.15 -0.22 -31.28
CA THR A 129 -0.07 -1.23 -31.15
C THR A 129 -0.22 -2.09 -29.89
N PHE A 130 -0.79 -1.53 -28.81
CA PHE A 130 -0.89 -2.16 -27.50
C PHE A 130 -2.33 -2.58 -27.15
N ASP A 131 -3.14 -2.94 -28.14
CA ASP A 131 -4.57 -3.24 -27.93
C ASP A 131 -4.81 -4.57 -27.20
N ILE A 132 -3.92 -5.55 -27.37
CA ILE A 132 -4.03 -6.90 -26.76
C ILE A 132 -3.03 -7.09 -25.62
N PHE A 133 -1.76 -6.71 -25.84
CA PHE A 133 -0.67 -6.90 -24.88
C PHE A 133 0.09 -5.60 -24.65
N GLY A 134 0.55 -5.39 -23.41
CA GLY A 134 1.41 -4.27 -23.03
C GLY A 134 0.68 -2.95 -22.80
N CYS A 135 -0.64 -2.94 -22.68
CA CYS A 135 -1.38 -1.73 -22.33
C CYS A 135 -1.11 -1.31 -20.87
N SER A 136 -1.29 -0.02 -20.57
CA SER A 136 -1.03 0.54 -19.23
C SER A 136 -1.75 -0.19 -18.10
N HIS A 137 -2.94 -0.73 -18.35
CA HIS A 137 -3.69 -1.49 -17.36
C HIS A 137 -3.07 -2.85 -17.07
N GLN A 138 -2.50 -3.54 -18.08
CA GLN A 138 -1.73 -4.76 -17.85
C GLN A 138 -0.43 -4.47 -17.10
N ILE A 139 0.25 -3.38 -17.45
CA ILE A 139 1.45 -2.92 -16.73
C ILE A 139 1.13 -2.65 -15.26
N LEU A 140 -0.02 -2.00 -14.97
CA LEU A 140 -0.49 -1.79 -13.61
C LEU A 140 -0.67 -3.11 -12.85
N HIS A 141 -1.36 -4.10 -13.43
CA HIS A 141 -1.57 -5.40 -12.78
C HIS A 141 -0.24 -6.11 -12.48
N LEU A 142 0.67 -6.15 -13.44
CA LEU A 142 2.01 -6.74 -13.25
C LEU A 142 2.79 -6.01 -12.15
N ALA A 143 2.75 -4.67 -12.14
CA ALA A 143 3.42 -3.86 -11.13
C ALA A 143 2.87 -4.11 -9.73
N VAL A 144 1.54 -4.22 -9.57
CA VAL A 144 0.89 -4.52 -8.28
C VAL A 144 1.25 -5.93 -7.79
N ILE A 145 1.36 -6.92 -8.69
CA ILE A 145 1.83 -8.27 -8.34
C ILE A 145 3.28 -8.22 -7.84
N CYS A 146 4.18 -7.56 -8.57
CA CYS A 146 5.57 -7.39 -8.15
C CYS A 146 5.67 -6.65 -6.80
N ALA A 147 4.87 -5.59 -6.61
CA ALA A 147 4.79 -4.86 -5.35
C ALA A 147 4.33 -5.77 -4.19
N GLY A 148 3.31 -6.61 -4.41
CA GLY A 148 2.86 -7.58 -3.42
C GLY A 148 3.93 -8.60 -3.05
N LEU A 149 4.67 -9.11 -4.04
CA LEU A 149 5.80 -10.02 -3.81
C LEU A 149 6.93 -9.36 -3.02
N THR A 150 7.35 -8.14 -3.40
CA THR A 150 8.37 -7.42 -2.61
C THR A 150 7.89 -7.13 -1.21
N HIS A 151 6.63 -6.78 -1.02
CA HIS A 151 6.06 -6.54 0.30
C HIS A 151 6.10 -7.80 1.16
N MET A 152 5.75 -8.95 0.58
CA MET A 152 5.84 -10.26 1.25
C MET A 152 7.29 -10.58 1.66
N VAL A 153 8.27 -10.37 0.78
CA VAL A 153 9.69 -10.55 1.12
C VAL A 153 10.11 -9.64 2.27
N GLY A 154 9.67 -8.38 2.27
CA GLY A 154 9.91 -7.44 3.38
C GLY A 154 9.34 -7.92 4.71
N ILE A 155 8.12 -8.46 4.70
CA ILE A 155 7.47 -9.03 5.89
C ILE A 155 8.22 -10.26 6.39
N LEU A 156 8.66 -11.15 5.51
CA LEU A 156 9.42 -12.35 5.90
C LEU A 156 10.77 -11.96 6.51
N GLN A 157 11.47 -10.99 5.91
CA GLN A 157 12.72 -10.47 6.49
C GLN A 157 12.49 -9.84 7.87
N ALA A 158 11.40 -9.09 8.05
CA ALA A 158 11.01 -8.53 9.34
C ALA A 158 10.72 -9.61 10.39
N PHE A 159 10.03 -10.68 9.97
CA PHE A 159 9.74 -11.86 10.80
C PHE A 159 11.02 -12.55 11.25
N ASP A 160 11.91 -12.91 10.31
CA ASP A 160 13.17 -13.60 10.59
C ASP A 160 14.04 -12.77 11.54
N PHE A 161 14.17 -11.47 11.29
CA PHE A 161 14.93 -10.57 12.13
C PHE A 161 14.44 -10.56 13.59
N LEU A 162 13.13 -10.54 13.80
CA LEU A 162 12.55 -10.55 15.14
C LEU A 162 12.62 -11.92 15.82
N HIS A 163 12.55 -13.00 15.04
CA HIS A 163 12.71 -14.33 15.58
C HIS A 163 14.14 -14.55 16.11
N ASP A 164 15.14 -14.07 15.38
CA ASP A 164 16.55 -14.23 15.74
C ASP A 164 17.02 -13.30 16.87
N ASN A 165 16.48 -12.08 16.92
CA ASN A 165 16.99 -11.02 17.82
C ASN A 165 16.03 -10.67 18.97
N GLY A 166 14.83 -11.25 18.99
CA GLY A 166 13.77 -10.87 19.92
C GLY A 166 13.30 -9.43 19.74
N ASN A 167 12.56 -8.92 20.73
CA ASN A 167 12.02 -7.56 20.70
C ASN A 167 13.14 -6.52 20.96
N THR A 168 13.78 -6.05 19.89
CA THR A 168 14.75 -4.94 19.95
C THR A 168 14.02 -3.61 20.19
N CYS A 169 13.90 -3.27 21.47
CA CYS A 169 13.28 -2.04 21.94
C CYS A 169 14.32 -1.11 22.56
N PRO A 170 14.31 0.20 22.23
CA PRO A 170 15.14 1.14 22.96
C PRO A 170 14.74 1.10 24.44
N GLN A 171 15.73 1.06 25.32
CA GLN A 171 15.52 1.28 26.74
C GLN A 171 15.04 2.73 26.89
N LEU A 172 13.73 2.91 27.06
CA LEU A 172 13.17 4.19 27.48
C LEU A 172 13.73 4.45 28.89
N ALA A 173 14.67 5.39 28.98
CA ALA A 173 15.14 5.95 30.23
C ALA A 173 14.04 6.81 30.86
#